data_AF-A0A0S4IL13-F1
#
_entry.id   AF-A0A0S4IL13-F1
#
_cell.length_a   1.000
_cell.length_b   1.000
_cell.length_c   1.000
_cell.angle_alpha   90.00
_cell.angle_beta   90.00
_cell.angle_gamma   90.00
#
_symmetry.space_group_name_H-M   'P 1'
#
loop_
_entity.id
_entity.type
_entity.pdbx_description
1 polymer ?
#
loop_
_entity_poly.entity_id
_entity_poly.type
_entity_poly.pdbx_seq_one_letter_code
_entity_poly.pdbx_strand_id
1 'polypeptide(L)'
;MAMMQTEPRQTTSNTGFLCRPTAQAVAQGLGRHYYNMPIAYRKHEHEVRMLLNVHRKGWQEGLRVAPVEEQRKEVTETLRKIRAFALQTEKFITSGQDEDDIGNVGKLNPAIHLQQEAETLLSTNLNNTIGTMLNAIVF
;
A
#
# COMPACT_ATOMS: atom_id res chain seq x y z
N MET A 1 26.88 -39.23 28.40
CA MET A 1 25.39 -39.20 28.46
C MET A 1 24.96 -37.76 28.20
N ALA A 2 24.73 -37.40 26.94
CA ALA A 2 24.34 -36.03 26.58
C ALA A 2 22.92 -35.79 27.08
N MET A 3 22.74 -34.82 27.98
CA MET A 3 21.41 -34.44 28.46
C MET A 3 20.54 -34.09 27.25
N MET A 4 19.43 -34.82 27.10
CA MET A 4 18.39 -34.53 26.15
C MET A 4 17.99 -33.06 26.31
N GLN A 5 18.28 -32.22 25.32
CA GLN A 5 17.74 -30.87 25.23
C GLN A 5 16.26 -30.95 24.86
N THR A 6 15.47 -31.60 25.69
CA THR A 6 14.02 -31.52 25.62
C THR A 6 13.63 -30.13 26.08
N GLU A 7 12.86 -29.44 25.26
CA GLU A 7 12.33 -28.13 25.60
C GLU A 7 11.60 -28.21 26.95
N PRO A 8 12.02 -27.44 27.97
CA PRO A 8 11.48 -27.59 29.34
C PRO A 8 10.04 -27.09 29.46
N ARG A 9 9.47 -26.51 28.40
CA ARG A 9 8.10 -25.99 28.38
C ARG A 9 7.12 -27.14 28.19
N GLN A 10 6.10 -27.17 29.05
CA GLN A 10 4.96 -28.06 28.87
C GLN A 10 4.01 -27.48 27.81
N THR A 11 3.87 -28.16 26.68
CA THR A 11 2.90 -27.79 25.64
C THR A 11 1.50 -28.19 26.09
N THR A 12 0.78 -27.28 26.74
CA THR A 12 -0.58 -27.52 27.27
C THR A 12 -1.70 -27.17 26.29
N SER A 13 -1.37 -26.54 25.15
CA SER A 13 -2.33 -26.17 24.10
C SER A 13 -1.84 -26.64 22.73
N ASN A 14 -2.78 -27.03 21.86
CA ASN A 14 -2.53 -27.42 20.47
C ASN A 14 -2.35 -26.22 19.52
N THR A 15 -2.66 -25.01 19.99
CA THR A 15 -2.44 -23.76 19.27
C THR A 15 -0.98 -23.35 19.40
N GLY A 16 -0.11 -24.00 18.62
CA GLY A 16 1.31 -23.74 18.55
C GLY A 16 1.61 -22.36 17.96
N PHE A 17 1.65 -21.32 18.79
CA PHE A 17 2.07 -19.98 18.37
C PHE A 17 3.61 -19.80 18.49
N LEU A 18 4.37 -20.76 17.96
CA LEU A 18 5.81 -20.64 17.82
C LEU A 18 6.11 -20.00 16.46
N CYS A 19 6.21 -18.67 16.42
CA CYS A 19 6.77 -17.98 15.27
C CYS A 19 8.15 -18.57 14.95
N ARG A 20 8.44 -18.79 13.65
CA ARG A 20 9.75 -19.28 13.22
C ARG A 20 10.82 -18.32 13.76
N PRO A 21 11.81 -18.81 14.53
CA PRO A 21 12.80 -17.95 15.12
C PRO A 21 13.75 -17.41 14.04
N THR A 22 14.20 -16.17 14.23
CA THR A 22 15.25 -15.56 13.41
C THR A 22 16.58 -16.25 13.69
N ALA A 23 17.42 -16.42 12.66
CA ALA A 23 18.74 -17.08 12.79
C ALA A 23 19.62 -16.43 13.87
N GLN A 24 19.57 -15.09 13.99
CA GLN A 24 20.27 -14.36 15.04
C GLN A 24 19.83 -14.74 16.45
N ALA A 25 18.52 -14.91 16.69
CA ALA A 25 18.00 -15.27 18.00
C ALA A 25 18.44 -16.70 18.40
N VAL A 26 18.45 -17.63 17.43
CA VAL A 26 18.99 -18.99 17.63
C VAL A 26 20.48 -18.95 17.97
N ALA A 27 21.28 -18.15 17.24
CA ALA A 27 22.71 -17.99 17.51
C ALA A 27 22.97 -17.40 18.91
N GLN A 28 22.11 -16.50 19.37
CA GLN A 28 22.15 -15.93 20.72
C GLN A 28 21.61 -16.87 21.81
N GLY A 29 21.14 -18.07 21.46
CA GLY A 29 20.75 -19.10 22.43
C GLY A 29 19.24 -19.23 22.68
N LEU A 30 18.38 -18.77 21.79
CA LEU A 30 16.95 -19.07 21.81
C LEU A 30 16.72 -20.59 21.72
N GLY A 31 15.97 -21.16 22.66
CA GLY A 31 15.77 -22.61 22.81
C GLY A 31 16.84 -23.32 23.65
N ARG A 32 17.85 -22.59 24.14
CA ARG A 32 18.88 -23.10 25.07
C ARG A 32 18.93 -22.30 26.37
N HIS A 33 19.15 -20.99 26.28
CA HIS A 33 19.32 -20.09 27.43
C HIS A 33 18.03 -19.33 27.77
N TYR A 34 17.22 -19.02 26.76
CA TYR A 34 15.94 -18.35 26.92
C TYR A 34 14.96 -18.85 25.87
N TYR A 35 13.70 -18.44 26.03
CA TYR A 35 12.60 -18.94 25.22
C TYR A 35 11.66 -17.80 24.79
N ASN A 36 11.02 -17.95 23.63
CA ASN A 36 10.07 -16.97 23.12
C ASN A 36 8.68 -17.19 23.74
N MET A 37 8.02 -16.12 24.19
CA MET A 37 6.63 -16.15 24.66
C MET A 37 5.72 -15.45 23.65
N PRO A 38 4.60 -16.07 23.24
CA PRO A 38 3.64 -15.40 22.38
C PRO A 38 2.94 -14.28 23.17
N ILE A 39 2.97 -13.07 22.62
CA ILE A 39 2.25 -11.92 23.17
C ILE A 39 0.96 -11.76 22.36
N ALA A 40 -0.18 -11.85 23.04
CA ALA A 40 -1.48 -11.58 22.47
C ALA A 40 -2.04 -10.26 23.04
N TYR A 41 -2.85 -9.58 22.22
CA TYR A 41 -3.53 -8.35 22.63
C TYR A 41 -5.01 -8.61 22.77
N ARG A 42 -5.60 -8.14 23.89
CA ARG A 42 -7.05 -8.07 24.04
C ARG A 42 -7.54 -6.82 23.33
N LYS A 43 -8.37 -6.99 22.31
CA LYS A 43 -8.96 -5.87 21.57
C LYS A 43 -10.40 -5.70 22.02
N HIS A 44 -10.71 -4.61 22.72
CA HIS A 44 -12.09 -4.28 23.02
C HIS A 44 -12.75 -3.58 21.84
N GLU A 45 -14.05 -3.82 21.64
CA GLU A 45 -14.77 -3.27 20.50
C GLU A 45 -14.80 -1.73 20.52
N HIS A 46 -14.95 -1.12 21.70
CA HIS A 46 -14.97 0.34 21.84
C HIS A 46 -13.60 0.97 21.55
N GLU A 47 -12.50 0.35 21.98
CA GLU A 47 -11.14 0.80 21.68
C GLU A 47 -10.84 0.72 20.19
N VAL A 48 -11.23 -0.39 19.54
CA VAL A 48 -11.04 -0.56 18.10
C VAL A 48 -11.87 0.47 17.32
N ARG A 49 -13.13 0.69 17.69
CA ARG A 49 -13.98 1.72 17.05
C ARG A 49 -13.39 3.12 17.25
N MET A 50 -12.88 3.44 18.44
CA MET A 50 -12.22 4.72 18.73
C MET A 50 -10.97 4.90 17.86
N LEU A 51 -10.10 3.90 17.80
CA LEU A 51 -8.87 3.94 17.00
C LEU A 51 -9.17 4.02 15.50
N LEU A 52 -10.21 3.34 15.02
CA LEU A 52 -10.62 3.40 13.61
C LEU A 52 -11.10 4.81 13.21
N ASN A 53 -11.55 5.63 14.15
CA ASN A 53 -12.00 7.00 13.87
C ASN A 53 -10.84 7.98 13.69
N VAL A 54 -9.61 7.67 14.12
CA VAL A 54 -8.47 8.60 14.06
C VAL A 54 -8.10 8.99 12.62
N HIS A 55 -8.26 8.07 11.66
CA HIS A 55 -7.91 8.31 10.25
C HIS A 55 -9.12 8.66 9.37
N ARG A 56 -10.32 8.82 9.95
CA ARG A 56 -11.49 9.17 9.16
C ARG A 56 -11.36 10.61 8.69
N LYS A 57 -11.31 10.79 7.37
CA LYS A 57 -11.46 12.09 6.74
C LYS A 57 -12.78 12.74 7.18
N GLY A 58 -12.79 14.05 7.32
CA GLY A 58 -14.00 14.79 7.64
C GLY A 58 -15.03 14.59 6.52
N TRP A 59 -16.31 14.44 6.87
CA TRP A 59 -17.39 14.24 5.88
C TRP A 59 -17.46 15.35 4.83
N GLN A 60 -17.03 16.57 5.19
CA GLN A 60 -16.97 17.74 4.33
C GLN A 60 -15.97 17.59 3.18
N GLU A 61 -14.91 16.79 3.35
CA GLU A 61 -13.87 16.60 2.33
C GLU A 61 -14.43 15.93 1.07
N GLY A 62 -15.44 15.06 1.21
CA GLY A 62 -16.12 14.43 0.07
C GLY A 62 -17.13 15.33 -0.65
N LEU A 63 -17.55 16.44 -0.02
CA LEU A 63 -18.50 17.41 -0.59
C LEU A 63 -17.81 18.65 -1.16
N ARG A 64 -16.54 18.85 -0.83
CA ARG A 64 -15.76 19.98 -1.30
C ARG A 64 -15.36 19.75 -2.75
N VAL A 65 -16.02 20.47 -3.66
CA VAL A 65 -15.65 20.52 -5.08
C VAL A 65 -14.60 21.62 -5.27
N ALA A 66 -13.50 21.28 -5.96
CA ALA A 66 -12.47 22.25 -6.31
C ALA A 66 -12.99 23.30 -7.32
N PRO A 67 -12.45 24.53 -7.33
CA PRO A 67 -12.76 25.51 -8.36
C PRO A 67 -12.47 24.95 -9.77
N VAL A 68 -13.38 25.22 -10.72
CA VAL A 68 -13.28 24.70 -12.10
C VAL A 68 -11.97 25.12 -12.78
N GLU A 69 -11.46 26.32 -12.49
CA GLU A 69 -10.21 26.82 -13.07
C GLU A 69 -8.98 26.07 -12.56
N GLU A 70 -8.96 25.65 -11.30
CA GLU A 70 -7.87 24.83 -10.73
C GLU A 70 -7.91 23.42 -11.32
N GLN A 71 -9.11 22.81 -11.36
CA GLN A 71 -9.31 21.50 -11.97
C GLN A 71 -8.88 21.50 -13.45
N ARG A 72 -9.23 22.55 -14.21
CA ARG A 72 -8.82 22.67 -15.62
C ARG A 72 -7.30 22.69 -15.75
N LYS A 73 -6.60 23.46 -14.92
CA LYS A 73 -5.14 23.52 -14.91
C LYS A 73 -4.53 22.15 -14.62
N GLU A 74 -4.95 21.49 -13.54
CA GLU A 74 -4.47 20.15 -13.17
C GLU A 74 -4.69 19.14 -14.30
N VAL A 75 -5.90 19.08 -14.86
CA VAL A 75 -6.24 18.19 -15.97
C VAL A 75 -5.38 18.46 -17.20
N THR A 76 -5.14 19.73 -17.55
CA THR A 76 -4.26 20.05 -18.69
C THR A 76 -2.81 19.66 -18.43
N GLU A 77 -2.31 19.78 -17.21
CA GLU A 77 -0.96 19.37 -16.84
C GLU A 77 -0.79 17.84 -16.87
N THR A 78 -1.73 17.10 -16.28
CA THR A 78 -1.72 15.63 -16.33
C THR A 78 -1.84 15.12 -17.75
N LEU A 79 -2.66 15.75 -18.60
CA LEU A 79 -2.76 15.38 -20.02
C LEU A 79 -1.45 15.62 -20.78
N ARG A 80 -0.72 16.68 -20.46
CA ARG A 80 0.63 16.91 -21.02
C ARG A 80 1.61 15.82 -20.61
N LYS A 81 1.57 15.37 -19.34
CA LYS A 81 2.38 14.25 -18.85
C LYS A 81 2.03 12.94 -19.55
N ILE A 82 0.73 12.63 -19.66
CA ILE A 82 0.23 11.44 -20.37
C ILE A 82 0.71 11.45 -21.82
N ARG A 83 0.65 12.59 -22.51
CA ARG A 83 1.18 12.71 -23.87
C ARG A 83 2.69 12.47 -23.93
N ALA A 84 3.45 13.03 -22.99
CA ALA A 84 4.90 12.83 -22.93
C ALA A 84 5.26 11.36 -22.68
N PHE A 85 4.56 10.69 -21.75
CA PHE A 85 4.77 9.27 -21.48
C PHE A 85 4.31 8.39 -22.63
N ALA A 86 3.21 8.70 -23.31
CA ALA A 86 2.77 7.95 -24.48
C ALA A 86 3.83 7.94 -25.60
N LEU A 87 4.45 9.10 -25.88
CA LEU A 87 5.56 9.18 -26.85
C LEU A 87 6.81 8.42 -26.38
N GLN A 88 7.08 8.39 -25.08
CA GLN A 88 8.19 7.62 -24.53
C GLN A 88 7.91 6.12 -24.59
N THR A 89 6.68 5.69 -24.30
CA THR A 89 6.23 4.29 -24.41
C THR A 89 6.31 3.80 -25.84
N GLU A 90 5.90 4.61 -26.83
CA GLU A 90 6.06 4.26 -28.24
C GLU A 90 7.52 4.01 -28.62
N LYS A 91 8.44 4.88 -28.17
CA LYS A 91 9.88 4.69 -28.38
C LYS A 91 10.43 3.47 -27.63
N PHE A 92 9.96 3.25 -26.41
CA PHE A 92 10.35 2.13 -25.56
C PHE A 92 9.96 0.78 -26.20
N ILE A 93 8.75 0.68 -26.75
CA ILE A 93 8.28 -0.49 -27.48
C ILE A 93 9.04 -0.65 -28.81
N THR A 94 9.18 0.42 -29.60
CA THR A 94 9.86 0.39 -30.91
C THR A 94 11.34 0.00 -30.80
N SER A 95 11.99 0.39 -29.71
CA SER A 95 13.40 0.03 -29.45
C SER A 95 13.59 -1.39 -28.93
N GLY A 96 12.51 -2.16 -28.73
CA GLY A 96 12.55 -3.53 -28.21
C GLY A 96 13.01 -3.61 -26.75
N GLN A 97 13.06 -2.48 -26.04
CA GLN A 97 13.50 -2.44 -24.66
C GLN A 97 12.51 -3.12 -23.73
N ASP A 98 11.23 -3.22 -24.10
CA ASP A 98 10.20 -3.87 -23.29
C ASP A 98 10.51 -5.34 -22.95
N GLU A 99 11.26 -6.04 -23.81
CA GLU A 99 11.64 -7.45 -23.59
C GLU A 99 12.93 -7.60 -22.76
N ASP A 100 13.67 -6.51 -22.51
CA ASP A 100 14.97 -6.54 -21.85
C ASP A 100 14.86 -6.14 -20.36
N ASP A 101 14.28 -7.03 -19.57
CA ASP A 101 14.01 -6.84 -18.15
C ASP A 101 15.27 -6.48 -17.34
N ILE A 102 16.42 -7.05 -17.68
CA ILE A 102 17.69 -6.83 -16.98
C ILE A 102 18.27 -5.46 -17.34
N GLY A 103 18.18 -5.05 -18.61
CA GLY A 103 18.66 -3.76 -19.09
C GLY A 103 17.84 -2.55 -18.61
N ASN A 104 16.60 -2.80 -18.17
CA ASN A 104 15.66 -1.79 -17.69
C ASN A 104 15.66 -1.59 -16.18
N VAL A 105 16.37 -2.42 -15.42
CA VAL A 105 16.46 -2.25 -13.97
C VAL A 105 17.07 -0.89 -13.65
N GLY A 106 16.34 -0.09 -12.86
CA GLY A 106 16.76 1.26 -12.45
C GLY A 106 16.46 2.38 -13.46
N LYS A 107 15.87 2.05 -14.62
CA LYS A 107 15.34 3.05 -15.57
C LYS A 107 13.84 3.25 -15.36
N LEU A 108 13.36 4.42 -15.76
CA LEU A 108 11.94 4.75 -15.74
C LEU A 108 11.20 3.86 -16.76
N ASN A 109 10.20 3.09 -16.33
CA ASN A 109 9.31 2.39 -17.25
C ASN A 109 8.15 3.33 -17.64
N PRO A 110 8.13 3.87 -18.87
CA PRO A 110 7.13 4.87 -19.27
C PRO A 110 5.72 4.28 -19.36
N ALA A 111 5.56 2.97 -19.62
CA ALA A 111 4.25 2.32 -19.71
C ALA A 111 3.53 2.27 -18.35
N ILE A 112 4.26 1.94 -17.29
CA ILE A 112 3.70 1.91 -15.92
C ILE A 112 3.29 3.33 -15.49
N HIS A 113 4.12 4.34 -15.75
CA HIS A 113 3.80 5.72 -15.41
C HIS A 113 2.65 6.28 -16.23
N LEU A 114 2.55 5.93 -17.51
CA LEU A 114 1.39 6.26 -18.33
C LEU A 114 0.10 5.73 -17.72
N GLN A 115 0.10 4.47 -17.26
CA GLN A 115 -1.05 3.86 -16.60
C GLN A 115 -1.40 4.57 -15.29
N GLN A 116 -0.41 4.84 -14.43
CA GLN A 116 -0.61 5.52 -13.15
C GLN A 116 -1.20 6.93 -13.31
N GLU A 117 -0.67 7.72 -14.24
CA GLU A 117 -1.18 9.08 -14.52
C GLU A 117 -2.59 9.04 -15.12
N ALA A 118 -2.88 8.07 -15.99
CA ALA A 118 -4.22 7.88 -16.54
C ALA A 118 -5.24 7.50 -15.45
N GLU A 119 -4.90 6.58 -14.55
CA GLU A 119 -5.75 6.17 -13.43
C GLU A 119 -5.99 7.32 -12.44
N THR A 120 -4.95 8.11 -12.17
CA THR A 120 -5.05 9.31 -11.32
C THR A 120 -5.97 10.35 -11.95
N LEU A 121 -5.86 10.58 -13.27
CA LEU A 121 -6.73 11.50 -14.00
C LEU A 121 -8.19 11.04 -13.98
N LEU A 122 -8.44 9.76 -14.20
CA LEU A 122 -9.79 9.18 -14.20
C LEU A 122 -10.43 9.29 -12.81
N SER A 123 -9.72 8.86 -11.76
CA SER A 123 -10.23 8.92 -10.38
C SER A 123 -10.54 10.34 -9.93
N THR A 124 -9.66 11.30 -10.23
CA THR A 124 -9.86 12.72 -9.89
C THR A 124 -11.07 13.31 -10.61
N ASN A 125 -11.22 13.05 -11.91
CA ASN A 125 -12.36 13.56 -12.67
C ASN A 125 -13.69 12.89 -12.28
N LEU A 126 -13.69 11.59 -12.00
CA LEU A 126 -14.87 10.90 -11.50
C LEU A 126 -15.33 11.46 -10.15
N ASN A 127 -14.40 11.64 -9.21
CA ASN A 127 -14.69 12.25 -7.91
C ASN A 127 -15.26 13.66 -8.06
N ASN A 128 -14.67 14.49 -8.93
CA ASN A 128 -15.17 15.84 -9.18
C ASN A 128 -16.56 15.84 -9.82
N THR A 129 -16.81 14.96 -10.79
CA THR A 129 -18.12 14.86 -11.46
C THR A 129 -19.21 14.37 -10.51
N ILE A 130 -18.89 13.36 -9.69
CA ILE A 130 -19.83 12.87 -8.66
C ILE A 130 -20.08 13.95 -7.60
N GLY A 131 -19.03 14.66 -7.18
CA GLY A 131 -19.14 15.76 -6.23
C GLY A 131 -20.02 16.91 -6.74
N THR A 132 -19.88 17.30 -8.00
CA THR A 132 -20.74 18.34 -8.60
C THR A 132 -22.18 17.88 -8.75
N MET A 133 -22.43 16.65 -9.22
CA MET A 133 -23.77 16.08 -9.34
C MET A 133 -24.47 15.97 -7.98
N LEU A 134 -23.74 15.52 -6.95
CA LEU A 134 -24.29 15.38 -5.61
C LEU A 134 -24.60 16.75 -5.00
N ASN A 135 -23.71 17.73 -5.16
CA ASN A 135 -23.98 19.09 -4.68
C ASN A 135 -25.19 19.72 -5.38
N ALA A 136 -25.43 19.45 -6.67
CA ALA A 136 -26.58 19.99 -7.40
C ALA A 136 -27.94 19.38 -6.99
N ILE A 137 -27.94 18.18 -6.38
CA ILE A 137 -29.17 17.51 -5.92
C ILE A 137 -29.44 17.81 -4.44
N VAL A 138 -28.37 17.85 -3.62
CA VAL A 138 -28.48 17.99 -2.16
C VAL A 138 -28.64 19.44 -1.71
N PHE A 139 -28.03 20.40 -2.42
CA PHE A 139 -28.03 21.83 -2.10
C PHE A 139 -28.67 22.64 -3.23
#